data_AF-A0A8H6JH15-F1
#
_entry.id   AF-A0A8H6JH15-F1
#
_cell.length_a   1.000
_cell.length_b   1.000
_cell.length_c   1.000
_cell.angle_alpha   90.00
_cell.angle_beta   90.00
_cell.angle_gamma   90.00
#
_symmetry.space_group_name_H-M   'P 1'
#
loop_
_entity.id
_entity.type
_entity.pdbx_description
1 polymer ?
#
loop_
_entity_poly.entity_id
_entity_poly.type
_entity_poly.pdbx_seq_one_letter_code
_entity_poly.pdbx_strand_id
1 'polypeptide(L)'
;MKRTDEFIELLRHLPYIRNENDGVNEAHAAPRCNFANWAGTSTQVEEGRANAEDFKLLSEGVDTQDNVPPHVVGLTLNGRDNSIILPDTELGTVHWLECPGEVRYEPLCEQVSDDPYDYAPEEEAEWRADAPAWAVVDFF
;
A
#
# COMPACT_ATOMS: atom_id res chain seq x y z
N MET A 1 11.20 -13.68 15.79
CA MET A 1 9.90 -13.13 15.35
C MET A 1 9.59 -11.92 16.22
N LYS A 2 10.16 -10.76 15.90
CA LYS A 2 9.79 -9.49 16.53
C LYS A 2 8.66 -8.90 15.70
N ARG A 3 7.42 -9.30 15.96
CA ARG A 3 6.28 -8.45 15.63
C ARG A 3 6.26 -7.39 16.73
N THR A 4 6.91 -6.27 16.47
CA THR A 4 7.10 -5.17 17.43
C THR A 4 5.74 -4.55 17.74
N ASP A 5 5.49 -4.23 19.00
CA ASP A 5 4.24 -3.58 19.44
C ASP A 5 3.93 -2.30 18.64
N GLU A 6 4.97 -1.66 18.13
CA GLU A 6 4.94 -0.53 17.19
C GLU A 6 4.16 -0.84 15.90
N PHE A 7 4.29 -2.04 15.34
CA PHE A 7 3.51 -2.48 14.20
C PHE A 7 2.02 -2.66 14.53
N ILE A 8 1.71 -3.16 15.73
CA ILE A 8 0.31 -3.29 16.18
C ILE A 8 -0.29 -1.92 16.47
N GLU A 9 0.46 -1.00 17.07
CA GLU A 9 0.03 0.40 17.22
C GLU A 9 -0.17 1.06 15.86
N LEU A 10 0.67 0.78 14.88
CA LEU A 10 0.53 1.30 13.53
C LEU A 10 -0.76 0.82 12.84
N LEU A 11 -1.02 -0.49 12.90
CA LEU A 11 -2.25 -1.07 12.36
C LEU A 11 -3.51 -0.53 13.05
N ARG A 12 -3.42 -0.06 14.31
CA ARG A 12 -4.55 0.59 15.01
C ARG A 12 -4.90 1.96 14.44
N HIS A 13 -3.94 2.64 13.81
CA HIS A 13 -4.17 3.92 13.16
C HIS A 13 -4.71 3.77 11.73
N LEU A 14 -4.54 2.60 11.10
CA LEU A 14 -5.16 2.36 9.81
C LEU A 14 -6.69 2.39 9.96
N PRO A 15 -7.40 3.05 9.03
CA PRO A 15 -8.85 3.08 9.05
C PRO A 15 -9.36 1.66 8.83
N TYR A 16 -9.80 1.00 9.91
CA TYR A 16 -10.53 -0.25 9.81
C TYR A 16 -11.85 0.04 9.08
N ILE A 17 -11.87 -0.20 7.78
CA ILE A 17 -13.08 -0.04 6.97
C ILE A 17 -14.05 -1.14 7.39
N ARG A 18 -15.02 -0.78 8.22
CA ARG A 18 -16.16 -1.64 8.55
C ARG A 18 -17.30 -1.52 7.53
N ASN A 19 -17.05 -0.81 6.44
CA ASN A 19 -18.12 -0.44 5.54
C ASN A 19 -18.56 -1.64 4.71
N GLU A 20 -19.87 -1.84 4.67
CA GLU A 20 -20.49 -2.60 3.61
C GLU A 20 -20.22 -1.78 2.34
N ASN A 21 -19.57 -2.34 1.32
CA ASN A 21 -19.27 -1.66 0.06
C ASN A 21 -20.57 -1.22 -0.64
N ASP A 22 -21.20 -0.15 -0.16
CA ASP A 22 -22.46 0.40 -0.66
C ASP A 22 -22.21 1.43 -1.79
N GLY A 23 -20.94 1.72 -2.09
CA GLY A 23 -20.52 2.69 -3.11
C GLY A 23 -20.79 4.15 -2.74
N VAL A 24 -21.33 4.42 -1.55
CA VAL A 24 -21.74 5.77 -1.10
C VAL A 24 -20.90 6.25 0.08
N ASN A 25 -20.46 5.34 0.95
CA ASN A 25 -19.72 5.69 2.17
C ASN A 25 -18.25 5.21 2.17
N GLU A 26 -17.65 4.95 1.00
CA GLU A 26 -16.31 4.38 0.92
C GLU A 26 -15.24 5.26 1.59
N ALA A 27 -14.32 4.63 2.31
CA ALA A 27 -13.20 5.33 2.93
C ALA A 27 -12.17 5.67 1.84
N HIS A 28 -12.10 6.94 1.47
CA HIS A 28 -11.16 7.42 0.47
C HIS A 28 -9.74 7.53 1.05
N ALA A 29 -8.75 6.98 0.33
CA ALA A 29 -7.33 7.08 0.65
C ALA A 29 -6.67 8.29 -0.05
N ALA A 30 -7.07 8.56 -1.30
CA ALA A 30 -6.65 9.70 -2.09
C ALA A 30 -7.80 10.11 -3.04
N PRO A 31 -7.72 11.24 -3.77
CA PRO A 31 -8.77 11.59 -4.73
C PRO A 31 -9.05 10.45 -5.72
N ARG A 32 -10.31 9.98 -5.76
CA ARG A 32 -10.76 8.82 -6.57
C ARG A 32 -10.10 7.48 -6.23
N CYS A 33 -9.50 7.37 -5.06
CA CYS A 33 -8.83 6.17 -4.56
C CYS A 33 -9.42 5.78 -3.20
N ASN A 34 -9.70 4.50 -3.00
CA ASN A 34 -10.29 3.99 -1.77
C ASN A 34 -9.31 3.08 -1.03
N PHE A 35 -9.40 3.08 0.29
CA PHE A 35 -8.75 2.05 1.09
C PHE A 35 -9.35 0.68 0.76
N ALA A 36 -8.49 -0.35 0.77
CA ALA A 36 -8.91 -1.71 0.50
C ALA A 36 -9.74 -2.28 1.68
N ASN A 37 -10.93 -2.80 1.37
CA ASN A 37 -11.72 -3.57 2.34
C ASN A 37 -11.27 -5.03 2.33
N TRP A 38 -10.10 -5.31 2.91
CA TRP A 38 -9.51 -6.65 2.90
C TRP A 38 -10.42 -7.72 3.52
N ALA A 39 -11.20 -7.40 4.54
CA ALA A 39 -12.16 -8.34 5.12
C ALA A 39 -13.24 -8.78 4.13
N GLY A 40 -13.81 -7.83 3.39
CA GLY A 40 -14.78 -8.12 2.32
C GLY A 40 -14.14 -8.86 1.16
N THR A 41 -12.93 -8.45 0.75
CA THR A 41 -12.14 -9.08 -0.32
C THR A 41 -11.82 -10.54 0.01
N SER A 42 -11.31 -10.83 1.21
CA SER A 42 -11.03 -12.19 1.67
C SER A 42 -12.27 -13.07 1.68
N THR A 43 -13.43 -12.52 2.11
CA THR A 43 -14.71 -13.25 2.07
C THR A 43 -15.06 -13.66 0.63
N GLN A 44 -14.88 -12.77 -0.36
CA GLN A 44 -15.15 -13.09 -1.76
C GLN A 44 -14.24 -14.20 -2.31
N VAL A 45 -12.96 -14.21 -1.90
CA VAL A 45 -12.00 -15.27 -2.26
C VAL A 45 -12.41 -16.61 -1.63
N GLU A 46 -12.75 -16.61 -0.34
CA GLU A 46 -13.19 -17.82 0.38
C GLU A 46 -14.48 -18.41 -0.21
N GLU A 47 -15.41 -17.56 -0.66
CA GLU A 47 -16.64 -17.98 -1.35
C GLU A 47 -16.41 -18.38 -2.82
N GLY A 48 -15.18 -18.28 -3.34
CA GLY A 48 -14.83 -18.60 -4.73
C GLY A 48 -15.40 -17.63 -5.76
N ARG A 49 -15.78 -16.40 -5.35
CA ARG A 49 -16.31 -15.35 -6.24
C ARG A 49 -15.23 -14.49 -6.87
N ALA A 50 -14.02 -14.53 -6.33
CA ALA A 50 -12.88 -13.75 -6.80
C ALA A 50 -11.56 -14.53 -6.61
N ASN A 51 -10.51 -14.09 -7.30
CA ASN A 51 -9.18 -14.67 -7.21
C ASN A 51 -8.27 -13.77 -6.35
N ALA A 52 -7.51 -14.38 -5.43
CA ALA A 52 -6.54 -13.65 -4.61
C ALA A 52 -5.45 -13.00 -5.46
N GLU A 53 -5.01 -13.65 -6.54
CA GLU A 53 -3.98 -13.12 -7.43
C GLU A 53 -4.45 -11.85 -8.15
N ASP A 54 -5.73 -11.76 -8.51
CA ASP A 54 -6.27 -10.54 -9.13
C ASP A 54 -6.25 -9.37 -8.15
N PHE A 55 -6.52 -9.63 -6.86
CA PHE A 55 -6.45 -8.58 -5.84
C PHE A 55 -5.03 -8.16 -5.55
N LYS A 56 -4.09 -9.10 -5.50
CA LYS A 56 -2.66 -8.81 -5.37
C LYS A 56 -2.19 -7.90 -6.51
N LEU A 57 -2.49 -8.27 -7.75
CA LEU A 57 -2.21 -7.47 -8.95
C LEU A 57 -2.74 -6.04 -8.83
N LEU A 58 -3.99 -5.88 -8.41
CA LEU A 58 -4.66 -4.58 -8.32
C LEU A 58 -4.16 -3.71 -7.16
N SER A 59 -3.69 -4.32 -6.08
CA SER A 59 -3.21 -3.58 -4.90
C SER A 59 -1.71 -3.34 -4.91
N GLU A 60 -0.94 -4.11 -5.69
CA GLU A 60 0.52 -4.06 -5.69
C GLU A 60 1.13 -3.64 -7.02
N GLY A 61 0.35 -3.63 -8.12
CA GLY A 61 0.79 -3.20 -9.44
C GLY A 61 1.26 -4.35 -10.33
N VAL A 62 1.03 -4.22 -11.64
CA VAL A 62 1.32 -5.26 -12.64
C VAL A 62 2.82 -5.54 -12.75
N ASP A 63 3.62 -4.48 -12.73
CA ASP A 63 5.07 -4.57 -12.95
C ASP A 63 5.84 -4.94 -11.67
N THR A 64 5.18 -4.93 -10.52
CA THR A 64 5.80 -4.99 -9.19
C THR A 64 5.36 -6.17 -8.34
N GLN A 65 4.13 -6.69 -8.50
CA GLN A 65 3.53 -7.74 -7.64
C GLN A 65 4.42 -8.99 -7.38
N ASP A 66 5.27 -9.38 -8.32
CA ASP A 66 6.11 -10.58 -8.18
C ASP A 66 7.31 -10.34 -7.25
N ASN A 67 7.67 -9.07 -7.07
CA ASN A 67 8.85 -8.59 -6.33
C ASN A 67 8.47 -7.75 -5.10
N VAL A 68 7.19 -7.73 -4.72
CA VAL A 68 6.73 -7.12 -3.47
C VAL A 68 6.91 -8.15 -2.34
N PRO A 69 7.71 -7.85 -1.31
CA PRO A 69 7.97 -8.78 -0.22
C PRO A 69 6.73 -8.92 0.70
N PRO A 70 6.58 -10.05 1.43
CA PRO A 70 5.36 -10.31 2.22
C PRO A 70 5.09 -9.34 3.39
N HIS A 71 6.06 -8.52 3.78
CA HIS A 71 5.90 -7.48 4.81
C HIS A 71 5.43 -6.13 4.24
N VAL A 72 5.33 -6.02 2.91
CA VAL A 72 4.73 -4.90 2.21
C VAL A 72 3.30 -5.29 1.83
N VAL A 73 2.33 -4.44 2.15
CA VAL A 73 0.90 -4.78 1.97
C VAL A 73 0.21 -3.67 1.19
N GLY A 74 -0.54 -4.01 0.14
CA GLY A 74 -1.37 -3.05 -0.58
C GLY A 74 -2.45 -2.41 0.32
N LEU A 75 -2.45 -1.08 0.42
CA LEU A 75 -3.39 -0.35 1.27
C LEU A 75 -4.66 0.07 0.52
N THR A 76 -4.56 0.16 -0.80
CA THR A 76 -5.61 0.65 -1.70
C THR A 76 -6.01 -0.46 -2.66
N LEU A 77 -7.29 -0.46 -3.02
CA LEU A 77 -7.81 -1.43 -3.98
C LEU A 77 -8.93 -0.77 -4.77
N ASN A 78 -8.64 -0.42 -6.02
CA ASN A 78 -9.64 0.08 -6.97
C ASN A 78 -9.14 -0.07 -8.41
N GLY A 79 -10.01 0.22 -9.40
CA GLY A 79 -9.74 0.03 -10.82
C GLY A 79 -8.63 0.91 -11.44
N ARG A 80 -8.74 1.19 -12.74
CA ARG A 80 -7.66 1.71 -13.61
C ARG A 80 -6.92 2.98 -13.14
N ASP A 81 -7.55 3.85 -12.36
CA ASP A 81 -6.95 5.12 -11.90
C ASP A 81 -6.58 5.09 -10.41
N ASN A 82 -6.38 3.89 -9.84
CA ASN A 82 -6.11 3.73 -8.42
C ASN A 82 -4.64 4.00 -8.09
N SER A 83 -4.39 4.86 -7.11
CA SER A 83 -3.07 4.98 -6.51
C SER A 83 -2.69 3.66 -5.86
N ILE A 84 -1.45 3.21 -6.06
CA ILE A 84 -0.90 2.02 -5.41
C ILE A 84 -0.07 2.50 -4.22
N ILE A 85 -0.58 2.27 -3.01
CA ILE A 85 0.03 2.72 -1.76
C ILE A 85 0.48 1.47 -0.99
N LEU A 86 1.78 1.35 -0.75
CA LEU A 86 2.44 0.18 -0.20
C LEU A 86 3.17 0.51 1.11
N PRO A 87 2.46 0.39 2.26
CA PRO A 87 3.09 0.34 3.57
C PRO A 87 4.03 -0.85 3.70
N ASP A 88 5.28 -0.56 4.01
CA ASP A 88 6.29 -1.51 4.45
C ASP A 88 6.31 -1.56 5.97
N THR A 89 5.92 -2.72 6.49
CA THR A 89 5.73 -2.93 7.92
C THR A 89 7.02 -3.22 8.67
N GLU A 90 8.10 -3.57 7.94
CA GLU A 90 9.41 -3.85 8.52
C GLU A 90 10.27 -2.58 8.57
N LEU A 91 10.18 -1.74 7.53
CA LEU A 91 10.90 -0.46 7.45
C LEU A 91 10.14 0.72 8.07
N GLY A 92 8.82 0.58 8.28
CA GLY A 92 7.99 1.67 8.81
C GLY A 92 7.81 2.81 7.81
N THR A 93 7.81 2.50 6.52
CA THR A 93 7.73 3.45 5.41
C THR A 93 6.50 3.18 4.55
N VAL A 94 5.99 4.18 3.85
CA VAL A 94 4.90 4.03 2.88
C VAL A 94 5.40 4.47 1.50
N HIS A 95 5.40 3.55 0.54
CA HIS A 95 5.74 3.84 -0.85
C HIS A 95 4.47 4.15 -1.63
N TRP A 96 4.52 5.18 -2.49
CA TRP A 96 3.42 5.51 -3.38
C TRP A 96 3.87 5.28 -4.83
N LEU A 97 3.48 4.15 -5.40
CA LEU A 97 3.80 3.80 -6.78
C LEU A 97 3.00 4.68 -7.73
N GLU A 98 3.65 5.11 -8.82
CA GLU A 98 3.10 6.07 -9.79
C GLU A 98 2.55 7.35 -9.13
N CYS A 99 3.20 7.79 -8.04
CA CYS A 99 2.80 8.98 -7.29
C CYS A 99 2.67 10.21 -8.21
N PRO A 100 1.55 10.98 -8.12
CA PRO A 100 1.38 12.20 -8.89
C PRO A 100 2.56 13.16 -8.73
N GLY A 101 2.98 13.80 -9.84
CA GLY A 101 4.16 14.64 -9.87
C GLY A 101 4.12 15.78 -8.83
N GLU A 102 2.95 16.36 -8.58
CA GLU A 102 2.77 17.40 -7.58
C GLU A 102 3.12 16.92 -6.16
N VAL A 103 2.71 15.70 -5.80
CA VAL A 103 3.03 15.11 -4.48
C VAL A 103 4.50 14.69 -4.42
N ARG A 104 5.04 14.16 -5.53
CA ARG A 104 6.43 13.70 -5.62
C ARG A 104 7.44 14.84 -5.54
N TYR A 105 7.21 15.94 -6.27
CA TYR A 105 8.21 17.01 -6.42
C TYR A 105 8.00 18.18 -5.45
N GLU A 106 6.80 18.32 -4.89
CA GLU A 106 6.48 19.34 -3.88
C GLU A 106 5.87 18.68 -2.62
N PRO A 107 6.59 17.75 -1.96
CA PRO A 107 6.03 17.04 -0.83
C PRO A 107 5.86 17.96 0.39
N LEU A 108 4.77 17.78 1.13
CA LEU A 108 4.50 18.52 2.37
C LEU A 108 5.39 18.05 3.54
N CYS A 109 5.86 16.80 3.48
CA CYS A 109 6.70 16.14 4.48
C CYS A 109 7.99 15.62 3.82
N GLU A 110 9.04 15.41 4.63
CA GLU A 110 10.30 14.87 4.15
C GLU A 110 10.12 13.44 3.62
N GLN A 111 10.68 13.16 2.44
CA GLN A 111 10.71 11.82 1.87
C GLN A 111 11.89 11.04 2.44
N VAL A 112 11.72 9.73 2.58
CA VAL A 112 12.81 8.81 2.89
C VAL A 112 13.78 8.78 1.71
N SER A 113 15.08 8.85 2.00
CA SER A 113 16.14 8.97 0.99
C SER A 113 17.19 7.86 1.06
N ASP A 114 16.91 6.79 1.83
CA ASP A 114 17.75 5.60 1.88
C ASP A 114 17.81 4.93 0.50
N ASP A 115 18.99 4.44 0.10
CA ASP A 115 19.18 3.77 -1.17
C ASP A 115 18.68 2.31 -1.09
N PRO A 116 17.62 1.93 -1.83
CA PRO A 116 17.07 0.57 -1.78
C PRO A 116 18.05 -0.51 -2.21
N TYR A 117 19.02 -0.17 -3.06
CA TYR A 117 20.04 -1.12 -3.53
C TYR A 117 21.02 -1.55 -2.42
N ASP A 118 21.05 -0.84 -1.29
CA ASP A 118 21.89 -1.21 -0.14
C ASP A 118 21.26 -2.32 0.72
N TYR A 119 19.94 -2.53 0.66
CA TYR A 119 19.22 -3.43 1.58
C TYR A 119 18.23 -4.40 0.93
N ALA A 120 17.88 -4.21 -0.35
CA ALA A 120 16.93 -5.04 -1.09
C ALA A 120 17.59 -5.69 -2.33
N PRO A 121 17.08 -6.85 -2.80
CA PRO A 121 17.49 -7.40 -4.09
C PRO A 121 17.12 -6.46 -5.24
N GLU A 122 17.83 -6.54 -6.37
CA GLU A 122 17.71 -5.62 -7.52
C GLU A 122 16.26 -5.42 -7.99
N GLU A 123 15.50 -6.50 -8.16
CA GLU A 123 14.10 -6.44 -8.63
C GLU A 123 13.16 -5.74 -7.63
N GLU A 124 13.47 -5.79 -6.33
CA GLU A 124 12.73 -5.08 -5.29
C GLU A 124 13.22 -3.62 -5.17
N ALA A 125 14.53 -3.41 -5.25
CA ALA A 125 15.16 -2.11 -5.18
C ALA A 125 14.73 -1.19 -6.33
N GLU A 126 14.51 -1.74 -7.52
CA GLU A 126 14.09 -0.98 -8.71
C GLU A 126 12.78 -0.23 -8.46
N TRP A 127 11.73 -0.93 -8.00
CA TRP A 127 10.44 -0.28 -7.75
C TRP A 127 10.46 0.62 -6.52
N ARG A 128 11.25 0.28 -5.50
CA ARG A 128 11.43 1.13 -4.31
C ARG A 128 12.13 2.44 -4.65
N ALA A 129 13.12 2.41 -5.55
CA ALA A 129 13.85 3.60 -5.97
C ALA A 129 13.00 4.49 -6.89
N ASP A 130 12.10 3.90 -7.68
CA ASP A 130 11.19 4.69 -8.51
C ASP A 130 10.04 5.30 -7.70
N ALA A 131 9.55 4.64 -6.65
CA ALA A 131 8.44 5.14 -5.84
C ALA A 131 8.92 6.10 -4.72
N PRO A 132 8.38 7.34 -4.61
CA PRO A 132 8.63 8.14 -3.42
C PRO A 132 8.09 7.44 -2.17
N ALA A 133 8.84 7.55 -1.08
CA ALA A 133 8.51 6.94 0.19
C ALA A 133 8.52 7.96 1.32
N TRP A 134 7.66 7.76 2.30
CA TRP A 134 7.59 8.57 3.53
C TRP A 134 7.65 7.68 4.76
N ALA A 135 8.11 8.22 5.88
CA ALA A 135 7.92 7.56 7.16
C ALA A 135 6.41 7.44 7.42
N VAL A 136 5.97 6.30 7.95
CA VAL A 136 4.54 6.04 8.11
C VAL A 136 3.84 7.05 9.02
N VAL A 137 4.57 7.61 9.99
CA VAL A 137 4.09 8.65 10.91
C VAL A 137 3.85 10.01 10.25
N ASP A 138 4.48 10.26 9.10
CA ASP A 138 4.31 11.51 8.34
C ASP A 138 3.30 11.34 7.19
N PHE A 139 2.95 10.09 6.87
CA PHE A 139 2.01 9.76 5.81
C PHE A 139 0.54 9.77 6.27
N PHE A 140 0.26 9.39 7.52
CA PHE A 140 -1.08 9.38 8.13
C PHE A 140 -1.26 10.51 9.15
#